data_AF-A0A965XVG5-F1
#
_entry.id   AF-A0A965XVG5-F1
#
_cell.length_a   1.000
_cell.length_b   1.000
_cell.length_c   1.000
_cell.angle_alpha   90.00
_cell.angle_beta   90.00
_cell.angle_gamma   90.00
#
_symmetry.space_group_name_H-M   'P 1'
#
loop_
_entity.id
_entity.type
_entity.pdbx_description
1 polymer ?
#
loop_
_entity_poly.entity_id
_entity_poly.type
_entity_poly.pdbx_seq_one_letter_code
_entity_poly.pdbx_strand_id
1 'polypeptide(L)'
;VGIICDKVFVDSFRYTTRINTGTGELLQVSSDIRGILPSASVRDFGSVIFSMLPAGSVSGAPKGTTCQIIRQAEGVPRGFYTGVFGYFDGKVLDSAVLIRFIEIVADGQGNESFYYRSGGGITINSNCEQEYREMLSKIYIPVR
;
A
#
# COMPACT_ATOMS: atom_id res chain seq x y z
N VAL A 1 0.46 -10.39 9.90
CA VAL A 1 -0.50 -11.13 10.75
C VAL A 1 -0.07 -12.58 10.99
N GLY A 2 -0.04 -13.46 9.97
CA GLY A 2 0.31 -14.89 10.16
C GLY A 2 1.68 -15.19 10.79
N ILE A 3 2.64 -14.27 10.68
CA ILE A 3 4.01 -14.42 11.22
C ILE A 3 4.19 -13.86 12.63
N ILE A 4 3.20 -13.14 13.18
CA ILE A 4 3.34 -12.36 14.43
C ILE A 4 2.20 -12.59 15.44
N CYS A 5 1.17 -13.36 15.09
CA CYS A 5 -0.04 -13.55 15.91
C CYS A 5 -0.29 -15.04 16.16
N ASP A 6 -0.78 -15.38 17.36
CA ASP A 6 -1.04 -16.77 17.77
C ASP A 6 -2.39 -17.31 17.25
N LYS A 7 -3.38 -16.43 17.10
CA LYS A 7 -4.73 -16.78 16.64
C LYS A 7 -5.13 -15.87 15.49
N VAL A 8 -4.96 -16.34 14.26
CA VAL A 8 -5.28 -15.59 13.04
C VAL A 8 -6.59 -16.10 12.44
N PHE A 9 -7.47 -15.18 12.06
CA PHE A 9 -8.75 -15.48 11.45
C PHE A 9 -9.13 -14.43 10.41
N VAL A 10 -10.01 -14.82 9.49
CA VAL A 10 -10.57 -13.92 8.47
C VAL A 10 -11.96 -13.51 8.96
N ASP A 11 -12.12 -12.23 9.27
CA ASP A 11 -13.38 -11.66 9.76
C ASP A 11 -14.35 -11.42 8.60
N SER A 12 -13.83 -11.00 7.44
CA SER A 12 -14.60 -10.82 6.21
C SER A 12 -13.74 -11.15 5.00
N PHE A 13 -14.27 -11.95 4.08
CA PHE A 13 -13.52 -12.44 2.92
C PHE A 13 -14.07 -11.85 1.62
N ARG A 14 -13.18 -11.30 0.80
CA ARG A 14 -13.43 -10.80 -0.57
C ARG A 14 -14.72 -9.98 -0.71
N TYR A 15 -14.81 -8.88 0.04
CA TYR A 15 -15.88 -7.90 -0.14
C TYR A 15 -15.43 -6.78 -1.07
N THR A 16 -16.39 -6.13 -1.75
CA THR A 16 -16.11 -5.05 -2.70
C THR A 16 -16.48 -3.70 -2.10
N THR A 17 -15.57 -2.74 -2.17
CA THR A 17 -15.78 -1.34 -1.79
C THR A 17 -15.79 -0.49 -3.05
N ARG A 18 -16.74 0.44 -3.15
CA ARG A 18 -16.78 1.46 -4.21
C ARG A 18 -16.05 2.70 -3.76
N ILE A 19 -15.16 3.21 -4.61
CA ILE A 19 -14.42 4.44 -4.38
C ILE A 19 -14.84 5.45 -5.44
N ASN A 20 -15.40 6.57 -5.01
CA ASN A 20 -15.74 7.67 -5.90
C ASN A 20 -14.48 8.48 -6.24
N THR A 21 -14.17 8.61 -7.53
CA THR A 21 -13.00 9.36 -8.02
C THR A 21 -13.32 10.78 -8.50
N GLY A 22 -14.59 11.20 -8.38
CA GLY A 22 -15.13 12.42 -9.00
C GLY A 22 -15.44 12.25 -10.49
N THR A 23 -14.64 11.46 -11.20
CA THR A 23 -14.80 11.15 -12.64
C THR A 23 -15.44 9.79 -12.91
N GLY A 24 -15.65 8.98 -11.88
CA GLY A 24 -16.23 7.64 -11.99
C GLY A 24 -16.16 6.84 -10.68
N GLU A 25 -16.34 5.54 -10.79
CA GLU A 25 -16.25 4.58 -9.68
C GLU A 25 -15.09 3.61 -9.90
N LEU A 26 -14.28 3.41 -8.86
CA LEU A 26 -13.31 2.33 -8.76
C LEU A 26 -13.83 1.25 -7.82
N LEU A 27 -13.75 -0.01 -8.23
CA LEU A 27 -14.07 -1.15 -7.40
C LEU A 27 -12.80 -1.70 -6.77
N GLN A 28 -12.77 -1.80 -5.43
CA GLN A 28 -11.68 -2.39 -4.69
C GLN A 28 -12.16 -3.63 -3.95
N VAL A 29 -11.51 -4.77 -4.18
CA VAL A 29 -11.76 -6.00 -3.42
C VAL A 29 -10.84 -6.04 -2.22
N SER A 30 -11.40 -6.27 -1.03
CA SER A 30 -10.68 -6.29 0.24
C SER A 30 -11.03 -7.53 1.06
N SER A 31 -10.22 -7.84 2.07
CA SER A 31 -10.51 -8.85 3.10
C SER A 31 -10.01 -8.33 4.44
N ASP A 32 -10.77 -8.60 5.51
CA ASP A 32 -10.40 -8.24 6.87
C ASP A 32 -9.78 -9.47 7.55
N ILE A 33 -8.50 -9.36 7.90
CA ILE A 33 -7.71 -10.42 8.52
C ILE A 33 -7.25 -9.91 9.88
N ARG A 34 -7.62 -10.62 10.94
CA ARG A 34 -7.31 -10.25 12.31
C ARG A 34 -6.48 -11.31 12.99
N GLY A 35 -5.77 -10.91 14.04
CA GLY A 35 -5.14 -11.86 14.92
C GLY A 35 -4.82 -11.28 16.29
N ILE A 36 -4.57 -12.18 17.24
CA ILE A 36 -4.21 -11.81 18.61
C ILE A 36 -2.68 -11.75 18.71
N LEU A 37 -2.15 -10.60 19.09
CA LEU A 37 -0.73 -10.41 19.38
C LEU A 37 -0.34 -11.12 20.69
N PRO A 38 0.82 -11.78 20.74
CA PRO A 38 1.36 -12.30 21.99
C PRO A 38 1.59 -11.17 23.00
N SER A 39 1.36 -11.43 24.29
CA SER A 39 1.46 -10.42 25.35
C SER A 39 2.84 -9.76 25.42
N ALA A 40 3.91 -10.47 25.05
CA ALA A 40 5.27 -9.96 24.99
C ALA A 40 5.48 -8.93 23.85
N SER A 41 4.78 -9.10 22.73
CA SER A 41 4.90 -8.25 21.54
C SER A 41 4.21 -6.89 21.68
N VAL A 42 3.28 -6.76 22.64
CA VAL A 42 2.55 -5.50 22.90
C VAL A 42 3.49 -4.36 23.34
N ARG A 43 4.70 -4.68 23.83
CA ARG A 43 5.69 -3.69 24.26
C ARG A 43 6.54 -3.12 23.12
N ASP A 44 6.45 -3.68 21.92
CA ASP A 44 7.26 -3.28 20.76
C ASP A 44 6.44 -3.26 19.47
N PHE A 45 5.52 -2.30 19.37
CA PHE A 45 4.70 -2.09 18.17
C PHE A 45 5.54 -1.81 16.92
N GLY A 46 6.70 -1.16 17.07
CA GLY A 46 7.60 -0.82 15.97
C GLY A 46 8.10 -2.08 15.26
N SER A 47 8.69 -3.01 16.01
CA SER A 47 9.16 -4.29 15.44
C SER A 47 8.03 -5.11 14.84
N VAL A 48 6.84 -5.09 15.47
CA VAL A 48 5.65 -5.75 14.94
C VAL A 48 5.30 -5.20 13.55
N ILE A 49 5.20 -3.87 13.38
CA ILE A 49 4.91 -3.27 12.08
C ILE A 49 6.02 -3.54 11.07
N PHE A 50 7.28 -3.29 11.43
CA PHE A 50 8.40 -3.41 10.49
C PHE A 50 8.57 -4.83 9.96
N SER A 51 8.28 -5.86 10.76
CA SER A 51 8.31 -7.26 10.32
C SER A 51 7.31 -7.58 9.20
N MET A 52 6.23 -6.80 9.07
CA MET A 52 5.18 -7.01 8.07
C MET A 52 5.46 -6.28 6.75
N LEU A 53 6.38 -5.32 6.74
CA LEU A 53 6.68 -4.51 5.57
C LEU A 53 7.51 -5.26 4.51
N PRO A 54 7.53 -4.78 3.26
CA PRO A 54 6.50 -3.92 2.65
C PRO A 54 5.12 -4.60 2.63
N ALA A 55 4.06 -3.81 2.48
CA ALA A 55 2.71 -4.34 2.41
C ALA A 55 2.54 -5.31 1.23
N GLY A 56 1.84 -6.43 1.46
CA GLY A 56 1.70 -7.48 0.45
C GLY A 56 0.99 -7.02 -0.84
N SER A 57 0.00 -6.13 -0.71
CA SER A 57 -0.76 -5.60 -1.84
C SER A 57 0.05 -4.78 -2.84
N VAL A 58 1.20 -4.23 -2.42
CA VAL A 58 2.08 -3.38 -3.25
C VAL A 58 3.40 -4.04 -3.61
N SER A 59 3.71 -5.18 -2.97
CA SER A 59 4.94 -5.95 -3.18
C SER A 59 4.70 -7.28 -3.89
N GLY A 60 3.46 -7.78 -3.97
CA GLY A 60 3.15 -9.05 -4.65
C GLY A 60 3.68 -10.29 -3.92
N ALA A 61 3.68 -11.42 -4.62
CA ALA A 61 4.12 -12.70 -4.09
C ALA A 61 4.87 -13.52 -5.16
N PRO A 62 6.01 -14.16 -4.82
CA PRO A 62 6.74 -14.10 -3.55
C PRO A 62 7.44 -12.75 -3.32
N LYS A 63 7.27 -12.18 -2.11
CA LYS A 63 7.68 -10.81 -1.75
C LYS A 63 9.12 -10.45 -2.14
N GLY A 64 10.09 -11.32 -1.83
CA GLY A 64 11.51 -11.05 -2.08
C GLY A 64 11.82 -10.87 -3.58
N THR A 65 11.36 -11.81 -4.40
CA THR A 65 11.56 -11.81 -5.85
C THR A 65 10.83 -10.65 -6.51
N THR A 66 9.57 -10.40 -6.13
CA THR A 66 8.79 -9.32 -6.73
C THR A 66 9.40 -7.94 -6.41
N CYS A 67 9.89 -7.71 -5.20
CA CYS A 67 10.62 -6.48 -4.85
C CYS A 67 11.89 -6.27 -5.71
N GLN A 68 12.62 -7.36 -6.03
CA GLN A 68 13.79 -7.27 -6.91
C GLN A 68 13.40 -6.88 -8.33
N ILE A 69 12.35 -7.51 -8.88
CA ILE A 69 11.83 -7.19 -10.22
C ILE A 69 11.36 -5.74 -10.30
N ILE A 70 10.60 -5.28 -9.29
CA ILE A 70 10.16 -3.89 -9.19
C ILE A 70 11.36 -2.94 -9.23
N ARG A 71 12.39 -3.20 -8.43
CA ARG A 71 13.58 -2.36 -8.36
C ARG A 71 14.33 -2.29 -9.69
N GLN A 72 14.40 -3.41 -10.42
CA GLN A 72 15.01 -3.47 -11.74
C GLN A 72 14.17 -2.73 -12.80
N ALA A 73 12.85 -2.86 -12.75
CA ALA A 73 11.95 -2.25 -13.72
C ALA A 73 11.81 -0.73 -13.55
N GLU A 74 11.75 -0.22 -12.32
CA GLU A 74 11.53 1.21 -12.05
C GLU A 74 12.80 2.05 -12.17
N GLY A 75 13.98 1.48 -11.86
CA GLY A 75 15.26 2.17 -11.99
C GLY A 75 15.48 3.37 -11.05
N VAL A 76 14.48 3.76 -10.25
CA VAL A 76 14.53 4.89 -9.32
C VAL A 76 13.97 4.47 -7.95
N PRO A 77 14.42 5.10 -6.85
CA PRO A 77 13.82 4.86 -5.54
C PRO A 77 12.38 5.36 -5.50
N ARG A 78 11.49 4.60 -4.83
CA ARG A 78 10.09 4.98 -4.64
C ARG A 78 9.88 6.09 -3.60
N GLY A 79 10.88 6.39 -2.78
CA GLY A 79 10.74 7.34 -1.67
C GLY A 79 9.63 6.89 -0.72
N PHE A 80 8.67 7.79 -0.45
CA PHE A 80 7.51 7.50 0.39
C PHE A 80 6.45 6.61 -0.29
N TYR A 81 6.46 6.50 -1.62
CA TYR A 81 5.47 5.73 -2.35
C TYR A 81 5.54 4.25 -1.99
N THR A 82 4.39 3.65 -1.63
CA THR A 82 4.26 2.28 -1.10
C THR A 82 4.93 2.03 0.25
N GLY A 83 5.39 3.09 0.93
CA GLY A 83 5.78 3.06 2.34
C GLY A 83 4.56 3.00 3.28
N VAL A 84 4.78 3.27 4.56
CA VAL A 84 3.69 3.34 5.56
C VAL A 84 3.81 4.58 6.40
N PHE A 85 2.66 5.07 6.86
CA PHE A 85 2.56 6.05 7.95
C PHE A 85 1.64 5.50 9.02
N GLY A 86 1.69 6.07 10.21
CA GLY A 86 0.78 5.70 11.28
C GLY A 86 0.64 6.77 12.34
N TYR A 87 -0.42 6.61 13.14
CA TYR A 87 -0.78 7.45 14.26
C TYR A 87 -0.95 6.55 15.48
N PHE A 88 -0.32 6.92 16.60
CA PHE A 88 -0.43 6.22 17.88
C PHE A 88 -0.93 7.20 18.94
N ASP A 89 -2.08 6.89 19.53
CA ASP A 89 -2.69 7.71 20.58
C ASP A 89 -2.28 7.31 22.01
N GLY A 90 -1.35 6.35 22.14
CA GLY A 90 -0.96 5.74 23.42
C GLY A 90 -1.64 4.40 23.72
N LYS A 91 -2.65 4.00 22.94
CA LYS A 91 -3.39 2.73 23.08
C LYS A 91 -3.57 2.00 21.75
N VAL A 92 -3.90 2.73 20.69
CA VAL A 92 -4.22 2.22 19.36
C VAL A 92 -3.22 2.79 18.36
N LEU A 93 -2.64 1.90 17.56
CA LEU A 93 -1.77 2.25 16.45
C LEU A 93 -2.53 2.01 15.14
N ASP A 94 -2.92 3.09 14.49
CA ASP A 94 -3.50 3.07 13.16
C ASP A 94 -2.40 3.31 12.14
N SER A 95 -2.33 2.47 11.10
CA SER A 95 -1.34 2.63 10.03
C SER A 95 -1.97 2.42 8.66
N ALA A 96 -1.39 3.07 7.65
CA ALA A 96 -1.83 2.96 6.28
C ALA A 96 -0.66 2.97 5.31
N VAL A 97 -0.85 2.34 4.16
CA VAL A 97 0.11 2.32 3.06
C VAL A 97 0.01 3.65 2.32
N LEU A 98 1.16 4.27 2.05
CA LEU A 98 1.26 5.54 1.33
C LEU A 98 1.03 5.31 -0.17
N ILE A 99 -0.22 5.51 -0.59
CA ILE A 99 -0.67 5.55 -1.98
C ILE A 99 -1.62 6.73 -2.17
N ARG A 100 -1.83 7.17 -3.42
CA ARG A 100 -2.76 8.25 -3.78
C ARG A 100 -2.49 9.57 -3.04
N PHE A 101 -1.24 10.02 -3.08
CA PHE A 101 -0.81 11.32 -2.54
C PHE A 101 0.06 12.06 -3.56
N ILE A 102 0.19 13.37 -3.38
CA ILE A 102 1.10 14.21 -4.14
C ILE A 102 2.38 14.36 -3.34
N GLU A 103 3.49 13.90 -3.90
CA GLU A 103 4.84 14.11 -3.39
C GLU A 103 5.37 15.46 -3.90
N ILE A 104 5.85 16.30 -2.99
CA ILE A 104 6.50 17.58 -3.32
C ILE A 104 8.00 17.37 -3.19
N VAL A 105 8.73 17.59 -4.28
CA VAL A 105 10.19 17.46 -4.33
C VAL A 105 10.78 18.82 -4.67
N ALA A 106 11.55 19.38 -3.74
CA ALA A 106 12.29 20.62 -3.98
C ALA A 106 13.67 20.30 -4.57
N ASP A 107 14.11 21.09 -5.54
CA ASP A 107 15.43 20.94 -6.20
C ASP A 107 16.59 21.64 -5.46
N GLY A 108 16.30 22.25 -4.30
CA GLY A 108 17.24 23.04 -3.51
C GLY A 108 17.56 24.43 -4.10
N GLN A 109 17.01 24.77 -5.27
CA GLN A 109 17.18 26.06 -5.96
C GLN A 109 15.90 26.91 -5.91
N GLY A 110 14.91 26.48 -5.14
CA GLY A 110 13.63 27.16 -4.97
C GLY A 110 12.54 26.70 -5.94
N ASN A 111 12.78 25.67 -6.77
CA ASN A 111 11.73 25.07 -7.59
C ASN A 111 11.16 23.82 -6.90
N GLU A 112 9.85 23.62 -7.05
CA GLU A 112 9.13 22.46 -6.56
C GLU A 112 8.56 21.66 -7.73
N SER A 113 8.73 20.34 -7.67
CA SER A 113 8.10 19.38 -8.58
C SER A 113 7.07 18.56 -7.82
N PHE A 114 5.92 18.34 -8.45
CA PHE A 114 4.81 17.59 -7.89
C PHE A 114 4.69 16.24 -8.59
N TYR A 115 4.70 15.14 -7.83
CA TYR A 115 4.57 13.79 -8.37
C TYR A 115 3.35 13.08 -7.78
N TYR A 116 2.50 12.54 -8.65
CA TYR A 116 1.45 11.60 -8.26
C TYR A 116 1.81 10.22 -8.84
N ARG A 117 2.11 9.27 -7.96
CA ARG A 117 2.52 7.92 -8.36
C ARG A 117 1.35 6.95 -8.29
N SER A 118 1.21 6.12 -9.31
CA SER A 118 0.19 5.08 -9.42
C SER A 118 0.82 3.76 -9.89
N GLY A 119 0.15 2.65 -9.62
CA GLY A 119 0.65 1.31 -9.90
C GLY A 119 -0.47 0.27 -9.94
N GLY A 120 -0.13 -0.93 -10.40
CA GLY A 120 -1.03 -2.06 -10.55
C GLY A 120 -0.35 -3.38 -10.18
N GLY A 121 -1.15 -4.41 -9.91
CA GLY A 121 -0.66 -5.76 -9.65
C GLY A 121 -0.65 -6.54 -10.96
N ILE A 122 0.53 -6.98 -11.39
CA ILE A 122 0.66 -7.74 -12.64
C ILE A 122 0.57 -9.24 -12.35
N THR A 123 -0.26 -9.94 -13.13
CA THR A 123 -0.40 -11.40 -13.09
C THR A 123 -0.12 -12.01 -14.47
N ILE A 124 -0.07 -13.34 -14.55
CA ILE A 124 0.09 -14.04 -15.83
C ILE A 124 -1.05 -13.76 -16.83
N ASN A 125 -2.23 -13.38 -16.32
CA ASN A 125 -3.41 -13.07 -17.12
C ASN A 125 -3.56 -11.56 -17.40
N SER A 126 -2.62 -10.75 -16.94
CA SER A 126 -2.67 -9.30 -17.14
C SER A 126 -2.40 -8.94 -18.60
N ASN A 127 -3.13 -7.92 -19.08
CA ASN A 127 -2.90 -7.32 -20.39
C ASN A 127 -2.27 -5.93 -20.20
N CYS A 128 -1.13 -5.67 -20.84
CA CYS A 128 -0.37 -4.43 -20.65
C CYS A 128 -1.19 -3.16 -20.87
N GLU A 129 -2.04 -3.12 -21.91
CA GLU A 129 -2.85 -1.94 -22.17
C GLU A 129 -3.92 -1.73 -21.11
N GLN A 130 -4.54 -2.81 -20.63
CA GLN A 130 -5.56 -2.74 -19.58
C GLN A 130 -4.96 -2.27 -18.25
N GLU A 131 -3.80 -2.81 -17.87
CA GLU A 131 -3.10 -2.41 -16.65
C GLU A 131 -2.67 -0.94 -16.70
N TYR A 132 -2.20 -0.47 -17.86
CA TYR A 132 -1.86 0.93 -18.05
C TYR A 132 -3.08 1.84 -17.92
N ARG A 133 -4.22 1.47 -18.52
CA ARG A 133 -5.49 2.21 -18.37
C ARG A 133 -5.97 2.21 -16.91
N GLU A 134 -5.85 1.09 -16.21
CA GLU A 134 -6.18 1.00 -14.78
C GLU A 134 -5.29 1.96 -13.96
N MET A 135 -3.98 1.99 -14.21
CA MET A 135 -3.07 2.91 -13.54
C MET A 135 -3.47 4.37 -13.71
N LEU A 136 -3.88 4.78 -14.92
CA LEU A 136 -4.38 6.12 -15.18
C LEU A 136 -5.68 6.41 -14.42
N SER A 137 -6.62 5.45 -14.36
CA SER A 137 -7.89 5.63 -13.64
C SER A 137 -7.71 5.84 -12.13
N LYS A 138 -6.60 5.38 -11.56
CA LYS A 138 -6.23 5.59 -10.15
C LYS A 138 -5.61 6.96 -9.88
N ILE A 139 -5.24 7.73 -10.91
CA ILE A 139 -4.73 9.08 -10.78
C ILE A 139 -5.92 10.03 -10.78
N TYR A 140 -6.38 10.36 -9.59
CA TYR A 140 -7.42 11.35 -9.38
C TYR A 140 -7.13 12.11 -8.09
N ILE A 141 -7.59 13.36 -8.04
CA ILE A 141 -7.63 14.14 -6.83
C ILE A 141 -9.09 14.14 -6.39
N PRO A 142 -9.43 13.55 -5.23
CA PRO A 142 -10.77 13.64 -4.69
C PRO A 142 -11.01 15.08 -4.22
N VAL A 143 -11.40 15.95 -5.16
CA VAL A 143 -11.88 17.29 -4.86
C VAL A 143 -13.34 17.13 -4.43
N ARG A 144 -13.66 17.56 -3.21
CA ARG A 144 -15.03 17.65 -2.72
C ARG A 144 -15.71 18.90 -3.27
#